data_AF-A0A3D4BQD3-F1
#
_entry.id   AF-A0A3D4BQD3-F1
#
_cell.length_a   1.000
_cell.length_b   1.000
_cell.length_c   1.000
_cell.angle_alpha   90.00
_cell.angle_beta   90.00
_cell.angle_gamma   90.00
#
_symmetry.space_group_name_H-M   'P 1'
#
loop_
_entity.id
_entity.type
_entity.pdbx_description
1 polymer ?
#
loop_
_entity_poly.entity_id
_entity_poly.type
_entity_poly.pdbx_seq_one_letter_code
_entity_poly.pdbx_strand_id
1 'polypeptide(L)'
;DEIGSAKYTTWKKGTDKFSRVIAESKQRIAGNEKFNLIDEYARWLKNEQDNSVVSLNYEKYELEREESEKEAKKYEGMRKTENDIVVHSNTDDMPVWDSSEDKQKEREQWFKSLRNDLYLAEALTVTQDLE
;
A
#
# COMPACT_ATOMS: atom_id res chain seq x y z
N ASP A 1 13.41 -27.72 -8.66
CA ASP A 1 13.30 -29.09 -8.13
C ASP A 1 12.25 -29.07 -7.04
N GLU A 2 11.33 -30.03 -7.02
CA GLU A 2 10.19 -30.07 -6.08
C GLU A 2 10.00 -31.50 -5.55
N ILE A 3 9.62 -31.64 -4.28
CA ILE A 3 9.30 -32.93 -3.67
C ILE A 3 7.79 -33.21 -3.72
N GLY A 4 7.39 -34.47 -3.53
CA GLY A 4 5.98 -34.87 -3.50
C GLY A 4 5.18 -34.20 -2.38
N SER A 5 3.93 -33.85 -2.67
CA SER A 5 3.04 -33.16 -1.72
C SER A 5 2.73 -33.98 -0.47
N ALA A 6 2.63 -33.30 0.67
CA ALA A 6 2.20 -33.90 1.93
C ALA A 6 0.69 -34.25 1.93
N LYS A 7 0.30 -35.22 2.76
CA LYS A 7 -1.12 -35.55 2.99
C LYS A 7 -1.69 -34.65 4.09
N TYR A 8 -2.67 -33.83 3.74
CA TYR A 8 -3.41 -32.98 4.67
C TYR A 8 -4.87 -32.86 4.22
N THR A 9 -5.76 -32.47 5.14
CA THR A 9 -7.15 -32.16 4.82
C THR A 9 -7.27 -30.67 4.52
N THR A 10 -7.82 -30.31 3.36
CA THR A 10 -8.02 -28.90 2.99
C THR A 10 -9.12 -28.27 3.83
N TRP A 11 -8.82 -27.13 4.45
CA TRP A 11 -9.83 -26.30 5.10
C TRP A 11 -10.67 -25.56 4.05
N LYS A 12 -11.97 -25.85 3.99
CA LYS A 12 -12.89 -25.26 2.99
C LYS A 12 -13.81 -24.18 3.53
N LYS A 13 -13.90 -24.02 4.86
CA LYS A 13 -14.83 -23.07 5.49
C LYS A 13 -14.42 -21.64 5.14
N GLY A 14 -15.37 -20.84 4.62
CA GLY A 14 -15.19 -19.43 4.26
C GLY A 14 -14.60 -19.18 2.86
N THR A 15 -14.33 -20.23 2.07
CA THR A 15 -13.74 -20.10 0.73
C THR A 15 -14.77 -19.82 -0.37
N ASP A 16 -16.06 -20.06 -0.08
CA ASP A 16 -17.19 -19.86 -0.98
C ASP A 16 -17.40 -18.38 -1.37
N LYS A 17 -17.04 -17.47 -0.45
CA LYS A 17 -17.18 -16.02 -0.67
C LYS A 17 -16.03 -15.39 -1.46
N PHE A 18 -14.89 -16.08 -1.61
CA PHE A 18 -13.66 -15.49 -2.17
C PHE A 18 -13.86 -14.88 -3.54
N SER A 19 -14.58 -15.56 -4.44
CA SER A 19 -14.80 -15.06 -5.80
C SER A 19 -15.55 -13.72 -5.79
N ARG A 20 -16.55 -13.58 -4.92
CA ARG A 20 -17.31 -12.33 -4.75
C ARG A 20 -16.43 -11.23 -4.16
N VAL A 21 -15.75 -11.52 -3.05
CA VAL A 21 -14.90 -10.54 -2.34
C VAL A 21 -13.77 -10.03 -3.24
N ILE A 22 -13.14 -10.90 -4.03
CA ILE A 22 -12.12 -10.48 -5.00
C ILE A 22 -12.70 -9.53 -6.05
N ALA A 23 -13.91 -9.78 -6.55
CA ALA A 23 -14.56 -8.91 -7.53
C ALA A 23 -14.91 -7.55 -6.93
N GLU A 24 -15.45 -7.52 -5.72
CA GLU A 24 -15.79 -6.29 -5.00
C GLU A 24 -14.55 -5.45 -4.68
N SER A 25 -13.47 -6.09 -4.21
CA SER A 25 -12.19 -5.42 -3.95
C SER A 25 -11.60 -4.81 -5.22
N LYS A 26 -11.60 -5.55 -6.34
CA LYS A 26 -11.16 -5.01 -7.64
C LYS A 26 -11.97 -3.78 -8.07
N GLN A 27 -13.29 -3.79 -7.84
CA GLN A 27 -14.15 -2.67 -8.15
C GLN A 27 -13.83 -1.45 -7.28
N ARG A 28 -13.63 -1.63 -5.96
CA ARG A 28 -13.24 -0.54 -5.05
C ARG A 28 -11.89 0.06 -5.41
N ILE A 29 -10.90 -0.79 -5.69
CA ILE A 29 -9.55 -0.35 -6.09
C ILE A 29 -9.63 0.45 -7.40
N ALA A 30 -10.33 -0.07 -8.43
CA ALA A 30 -10.46 0.63 -9.71
C ALA A 30 -11.22 1.97 -9.60
N GLY A 31 -12.20 2.05 -8.68
CA GLY A 31 -12.97 3.27 -8.42
C GLY A 31 -12.27 4.29 -7.51
N ASN A 32 -11.08 3.98 -7.00
CA ASN A 32 -10.38 4.82 -6.03
C ASN A 32 -9.21 5.56 -6.69
N GLU A 33 -9.31 6.89 -6.73
CA GLU A 33 -8.30 7.77 -7.35
C GLU A 33 -6.89 7.58 -6.78
N LYS A 34 -6.76 7.27 -5.47
CA LYS A 34 -5.46 7.06 -4.84
C LYS A 34 -4.81 5.76 -5.30
N PHE A 35 -5.59 4.68 -5.42
CA PHE A 35 -5.09 3.43 -5.97
C PHE A 35 -4.70 3.60 -7.45
N ASN A 36 -5.49 4.34 -8.22
CA ASN A 36 -5.15 4.64 -9.62
C ASN A 36 -3.85 5.43 -9.74
N LEU A 37 -3.64 6.46 -8.91
CA LEU A 37 -2.40 7.23 -8.89
C LEU A 37 -1.18 6.38 -8.50
N ILE A 38 -1.37 5.41 -7.59
CA ILE A 38 -0.31 4.44 -7.22
C ILE A 38 -0.01 3.48 -8.38
N ASP A 39 -1.02 3.00 -9.12
CA ASP A 39 -0.82 2.15 -10.31
C ASP A 39 -0.06 2.92 -11.41
N GLU A 40 -0.45 4.16 -11.67
CA GLU A 40 0.26 5.04 -12.61
C GLU A 40 1.72 5.25 -12.21
N TYR A 41 1.99 5.53 -10.93
CA TYR A 41 3.34 5.65 -10.41
C TYR A 41 4.15 4.37 -10.58
N ALA A 42 3.56 3.20 -10.31
CA ALA A 42 4.22 1.91 -10.47
C ALA A 42 4.58 1.63 -11.94
N ARG A 43 3.69 1.98 -12.89
CA ARG A 43 3.96 1.87 -14.33
C ARG A 43 5.07 2.83 -14.76
N TRP A 44 5.03 4.06 -14.28
CA TRP A 44 6.08 5.04 -14.56
C TRP A 44 7.45 4.57 -14.05
N LEU A 45 7.54 4.11 -12.79
CA LEU A 45 8.76 3.52 -12.24
C LEU A 45 9.26 2.32 -13.05
N LYS A 46 8.36 1.48 -13.56
CA LYS A 46 8.72 0.35 -14.40
C LYS A 46 9.31 0.81 -15.73
N ASN A 47 8.70 1.81 -16.36
CA ASN A 47 9.21 2.39 -17.61
C ASN A 47 10.60 3.02 -17.40
N GLU A 48 10.80 3.78 -16.31
CA GLU A 48 12.10 4.37 -15.98
C GLU A 48 13.16 3.29 -15.70
N GLN A 49 12.78 2.19 -15.01
CA GLN A 49 13.68 1.07 -14.77
C GLN A 49 14.08 0.33 -16.06
N ASP A 50 13.15 0.16 -16.99
CA ASP A 50 13.40 -0.53 -18.25
C ASP A 50 14.14 0.36 -19.27
N ASN A 51 14.16 1.67 -19.04
CA ASN A 51 14.94 2.60 -19.84
C ASN A 51 16.44 2.48 -19.53
N SER A 52 17.16 1.75 -20.38
CA SER A 52 18.61 1.57 -20.29
C SER A 52 19.42 2.51 -21.19
N VAL A 53 18.77 3.48 -21.85
CA VAL A 53 19.41 4.36 -22.84
C VAL A 53 19.39 5.79 -22.33
N VAL A 54 20.57 6.40 -22.25
CA VAL A 54 20.72 7.79 -21.84
C VAL A 54 21.43 8.59 -22.92
N SER A 55 20.98 9.81 -23.18
CA SER A 55 21.66 10.72 -24.09
C SER A 55 23.02 11.15 -23.52
N LEU A 56 24.07 11.10 -24.36
CA LEU A 56 25.37 11.71 -24.05
C LEU A 56 25.44 13.20 -24.41
N ASN A 57 24.45 13.72 -25.13
CA ASN A 57 24.31 15.15 -25.33
C ASN A 57 23.78 15.79 -24.04
N TYR A 58 24.54 16.73 -23.48
CA TYR A 58 24.26 17.35 -22.18
C TYR A 58 22.92 18.08 -22.14
N GLU A 59 22.60 18.88 -23.16
CA GLU A 59 21.34 19.63 -23.22
C GLU A 59 20.14 18.68 -23.25
N LYS A 60 20.24 17.62 -24.05
CA LYS A 60 19.19 16.59 -24.12
C LYS A 60 19.04 15.81 -22.81
N TYR A 61 20.16 15.48 -22.16
CA TYR A 61 20.14 14.81 -20.86
C TYR A 61 19.45 15.65 -19.78
N GLU A 62 19.74 16.96 -19.71
CA GLU A 62 19.08 17.81 -18.71
C GLU A 62 17.59 17.99 -18.97
N LEU A 63 17.17 18.07 -20.24
CA LEU A 63 15.74 18.10 -20.57
C LEU A 63 15.04 16.81 -20.12
N GLU A 64 15.63 15.65 -20.37
CA GLU A 64 15.11 14.34 -19.92
C GLU A 64 15.00 14.29 -18.39
N ARG A 65 16.01 14.80 -17.67
CA ARG A 65 15.98 14.89 -16.21
C ARG A 65 14.89 15.80 -15.66
N GLU A 66 14.76 17.00 -16.22
CA GLU A 66 13.72 17.96 -15.80
C GLU A 66 12.31 17.40 -16.03
N GLU A 67 12.11 16.67 -17.13
CA GLU A 67 10.85 15.99 -17.43
C GLU A 67 10.54 14.88 -16.41
N SER A 68 11.51 14.01 -16.10
CA SER A 68 11.34 12.98 -15.06
C SER A 68 11.09 13.58 -13.68
N GLU A 69 11.76 14.68 -13.31
CA GLU A 69 11.51 15.39 -12.04
C GLU A 69 10.11 16.01 -11.98
N LYS A 70 9.63 16.56 -13.10
CA LYS A 70 8.27 17.10 -13.20
C LYS A 70 7.22 16.00 -13.11
N GLU A 71 7.46 14.84 -13.73
CA GLU A 71 6.58 13.68 -13.65
C GLU A 71 6.54 13.14 -12.22
N ALA A 72 7.70 12.99 -11.56
CA ALA A 72 7.81 12.56 -10.18
C ALA A 72 6.98 13.42 -9.20
N LYS A 73 6.95 14.74 -9.42
CA LYS A 73 6.15 15.68 -8.60
C LYS A 73 4.66 15.39 -8.63
N LYS A 74 4.11 14.81 -9.71
CA LYS A 74 2.69 14.43 -9.78
C LYS A 74 2.30 13.38 -8.72
N TYR A 75 3.26 12.57 -8.31
CA TYR A 75 3.06 11.47 -7.37
C TYR A 75 3.43 11.85 -5.93
N GLU A 76 3.89 13.08 -5.68
CA GLU A 76 4.15 13.56 -4.33
C GLU A 76 2.89 13.51 -3.47
N GLY A 77 2.98 12.85 -2.32
CA GLY A 77 1.84 12.74 -1.42
C GLY A 77 0.73 11.80 -1.90
N MET A 78 0.93 10.99 -2.95
CA MET A 78 -0.05 9.99 -3.40
C MET A 78 -0.47 9.02 -2.28
N ARG A 79 0.44 8.78 -1.32
CA ARG A 79 0.20 7.91 -0.14
C ARG A 79 -0.46 8.63 1.03
N LYS A 80 -0.68 9.94 0.97
CA LYS A 80 -1.45 10.67 1.98
C LYS A 80 -2.93 10.41 1.72
N THR A 81 -3.59 9.85 2.71
CA THR A 81 -5.02 9.52 2.69
C THR A 81 -5.70 10.25 3.85
N GLU A 82 -7.00 10.51 3.72
CA GLU A 82 -7.84 11.06 4.79
C GLU A 82 -8.77 9.98 5.39
N ASN A 83 -8.63 8.73 4.95
CA ASN A 83 -9.49 7.63 5.37
C ASN A 83 -9.05 7.10 6.73
N ASP A 84 -9.61 7.65 7.81
CA ASP A 84 -9.30 7.23 9.16
C ASP A 84 -9.90 5.84 9.47
N ILE A 85 -9.13 4.77 9.24
CA ILE A 85 -9.40 3.52 9.96
C ILE A 85 -9.14 3.74 11.45
N VAL A 86 -10.03 3.25 12.31
CA VAL A 86 -9.88 3.43 13.75
C VAL A 86 -8.96 2.36 14.30
N VAL A 87 -7.74 2.76 14.67
CA VAL A 87 -6.74 1.86 15.27
C VAL A 87 -6.34 2.38 16.65
N HIS A 88 -6.32 1.47 17.62
CA HIS A 88 -5.99 1.72 19.02
C HIS A 88 -4.97 0.70 19.53
N SER A 89 -4.21 1.11 20.54
CA SER A 89 -3.36 0.17 21.29
C SER A 89 -4.21 -0.82 22.07
N ASN A 90 -3.68 -2.04 22.20
CA ASN A 90 -4.20 -2.96 23.19
C ASN A 90 -4.00 -2.38 24.60
N THR A 91 -4.93 -2.66 25.51
CA THR A 91 -4.86 -2.21 26.90
C THR A 91 -3.61 -2.71 27.60
N ASP A 92 -3.16 -3.93 27.27
CA ASP A 92 -1.99 -4.56 27.90
C ASP A 92 -0.67 -3.87 27.51
N ASP A 93 -0.65 -3.16 26.37
CA ASP A 93 0.54 -2.44 25.89
C ASP A 93 0.67 -1.03 26.47
N MET A 94 -0.40 -0.50 27.08
CA MET A 94 -0.44 0.86 27.61
C MET A 94 0.67 1.17 28.62
N PRO A 95 1.04 0.27 29.56
CA PRO A 95 2.15 0.54 30.49
C PRO A 95 3.49 0.80 29.79
N VAL A 96 3.73 0.17 28.64
CA VAL A 96 4.95 0.38 27.84
C VAL A 96 4.91 1.75 27.17
N TRP A 97 3.77 2.11 26.61
CA TRP A 97 3.60 3.40 25.94
C TRP A 97 3.64 4.59 26.90
N ASP A 98 3.15 4.42 28.12
CA ASP A 98 3.10 5.46 29.15
C ASP A 98 4.42 5.57 29.94
N SER A 99 5.41 4.73 29.65
CA SER A 99 6.69 4.71 30.37
C SER A 99 7.57 5.94 30.13
N SER A 100 7.39 6.65 29.02
CA SER A 100 8.10 7.90 28.71
C SER A 100 7.36 8.74 27.67
N GLU A 101 7.65 10.04 27.63
CA GLU A 101 7.11 10.95 26.61
C GLU A 101 7.53 10.53 25.19
N ASP A 102 8.76 10.03 25.03
CA ASP A 102 9.25 9.54 23.74
C ASP A 102 8.42 8.35 23.25
N LYS A 103 8.06 7.42 24.15
CA LYS A 103 7.21 6.26 23.82
C LYS A 103 5.79 6.69 23.44
N GLN A 104 5.24 7.71 24.11
CA GLN A 104 3.95 8.27 23.73
C GLN A 104 3.98 8.89 22.32
N LYS A 105 5.04 9.62 21.96
CA LYS A 105 5.23 10.18 20.62
C LYS A 105 5.39 9.09 19.56
N GLU A 106 6.19 8.06 19.83
CA GLU A 106 6.35 6.89 18.95
C GLU A 106 5.00 6.24 18.67
N ARG A 107 4.20 6.01 19.73
CA ARG A 107 2.85 5.48 19.62
C ARG A 107 1.97 6.35 18.71
N GLU A 108 1.89 7.65 18.99
CA GLU A 108 1.07 8.57 18.20
C GLU A 108 1.45 8.56 16.71
N GLN A 109 2.75 8.58 16.41
CA GLN A 109 3.25 8.51 15.04
C GLN A 109 2.90 7.19 14.37
N TRP A 110 3.05 6.07 15.08
CA TRP A 110 2.71 4.73 14.59
C TRP A 110 1.21 4.60 14.28
N PHE A 111 0.34 4.95 15.22
CA PHE A 111 -1.10 4.84 14.97
C PHE A 111 -1.59 5.86 13.94
N LYS A 112 -0.93 7.03 13.82
CA LYS A 112 -1.18 7.98 12.73
C LYS A 112 -0.78 7.40 11.38
N SER A 113 0.34 6.67 11.25
CA SER A 113 0.70 6.06 9.97
C SER A 113 -0.28 4.97 9.57
N LEU A 114 -0.71 4.12 10.51
CA LEU A 114 -1.71 3.08 10.27
C LEU A 114 -3.06 3.63 9.85
N ARG A 115 -3.54 4.70 10.51
CA ARG A 115 -4.78 5.39 10.13
C ARG A 115 -4.78 5.86 8.68
N ASN A 116 -3.62 6.24 8.18
CA ASN A 116 -3.45 6.73 6.82
C ASN A 116 -3.04 5.62 5.83
N ASP A 117 -3.06 4.35 6.20
CA ASP A 117 -2.65 3.27 5.32
C ASP A 117 -3.81 2.79 4.44
N LEU A 118 -3.76 3.17 3.15
CA LEU A 118 -4.75 2.82 2.14
C LEU A 118 -4.92 1.30 1.98
N TYR A 119 -3.83 0.54 2.06
CA TYR A 119 -3.86 -0.91 1.88
C TYR A 119 -4.47 -1.59 3.11
N LEU A 120 -4.15 -1.09 4.30
CA LEU A 120 -4.74 -1.59 5.54
C LEU A 120 -6.25 -1.33 5.58
N ALA A 121 -6.69 -0.17 5.09
CA ALA A 121 -8.11 0.14 4.95
C ALA A 121 -8.84 -0.83 4.01
N GLU A 122 -8.29 -1.11 2.82
CA GLU A 122 -8.89 -2.08 1.91
C GLU A 122 -8.83 -3.51 2.47
N ALA A 123 -7.75 -3.89 3.15
CA ALA A 123 -7.64 -5.20 3.81
C ALA A 123 -8.70 -5.39 4.90
N LEU A 124 -9.03 -4.34 5.65
CA LEU A 124 -10.12 -4.35 6.62
C LEU A 124 -11.47 -4.56 5.92
N THR A 125 -11.75 -3.83 4.84
CA THR A 125 -12.99 -4.00 4.07
C THR A 125 -13.09 -5.41 3.48
N VAL A 126 -12.02 -5.93 2.89
CA VAL A 126 -11.96 -7.32 2.38
C VAL A 126 -12.26 -8.32 3.50
N THR A 127 -11.74 -8.09 4.71
CA THR A 127 -12.02 -8.97 5.86
C THR A 127 -13.49 -8.92 6.25
N GLN A 128 -14.10 -7.74 6.27
CA GLN A 128 -15.53 -7.57 6.55
C GLN A 128 -16.40 -8.25 5.48
N ASP A 129 -16.00 -8.23 4.21
CA ASP A 129 -16.72 -8.88 3.13
C ASP A 129 -16.66 -10.43 3.23
N LEU A 130 -15.65 -10.97 3.92
CA LEU A 130 -15.47 -12.42 4.14
C LEU A 130 -16.31 -12.97 5.28
N GLU A 131 -16.64 -12.16 6.28
CA GLU A 131 -17.55 -12.53 7.39
C GLU A 131 -18.94 -12.89 6.88
#